data_AF-A0A1I0NJ83-F1
#
_entry.id   AF-A0A1I0NJ83-F1
#
_cell.length_a   1.000
_cell.length_b   1.000
_cell.length_c   1.000
_cell.angle_alpha   90.00
_cell.angle_beta   90.00
_cell.angle_gamma   90.00
#
_symmetry.space_group_name_H-M   'P 1'
#
loop_
_entity.id
_entity.type
_entity.pdbx_description
1 polymer ?
#
loop_
_entity_poly.entity_id
_entity_poly.type
_entity_poly.pdbx_seq_one_letter_code
_entity_poly.pdbx_strand_id
1 'polypeptide(L)'
;MVQLTDMNERELYADDWMGVDWSEWLSLDLVDGDLTAISTDPGLYRVRHCDRDGLEYIGQTGRSTRGRVSALARNVHSKEMPFRDPHTAAPCLWAVRDRDGPAFEVSTATPSLATHDQDRKGLEEALIAIARREMGKSPTANFGRIIPGYSQSGYRSDGYVGGPLKEGEAESNTEPGRGPVPWKNVDDVTASDWMGLEWSGPYRLEDRLEPDLPDAGVYRIWYEGDAPPLAYIGETKAFSRRLRQHENTFGSEALFSVAVPDGMDAKHKRTEVETDLIGTHYLVTQRSPTAQFGN
;
A
#
# COMPACT_ATOMS: atom_id res chain seq x y z
N MET A 1 -21.06 -3.19 18.51
CA MET A 1 -20.10 -2.08 18.57
C MET A 1 -18.83 -2.65 19.17
N VAL A 2 -17.86 -3.02 18.35
CA VAL A 2 -16.51 -3.35 18.85
C VAL A 2 -15.83 -2.01 19.03
N GLN A 3 -15.47 -1.65 20.26
CA GLN A 3 -14.67 -0.46 20.50
C GLN A 3 -13.27 -0.70 19.90
N LEU A 4 -12.74 0.27 19.16
CA LEU A 4 -11.37 0.30 18.60
C LEU A 4 -10.26 0.27 19.68
N THR A 5 -10.58 -0.02 20.95
CA THR A 5 -9.68 0.11 22.09
C THR A 5 -8.82 -1.12 22.42
N ASP A 6 -9.06 -2.27 21.77
CA ASP A 6 -8.34 -3.53 22.05
C ASP A 6 -7.46 -4.05 20.90
N MET A 7 -7.29 -3.28 19.82
CA MET A 7 -6.45 -3.69 18.68
C MET A 7 -4.99 -3.27 18.91
N ASN A 8 -4.04 -4.22 18.85
CA ASN A 8 -2.62 -3.92 18.97
C ASN A 8 -2.10 -3.20 17.72
N GLU A 9 -2.16 -1.87 17.69
CA GLU A 9 -1.74 -1.10 16.50
C GLU A 9 -0.25 -0.74 16.50
N ARG A 10 0.42 -0.78 17.66
CA ARG A 10 1.75 -0.17 17.85
C ARG A 10 2.90 -1.15 17.68
N GLU A 11 2.69 -2.42 18.01
CA GLU A 11 3.77 -3.40 18.03
C GLU A 11 3.84 -4.12 16.67
N LEU A 12 4.47 -3.48 15.68
CA LEU A 12 4.57 -3.97 14.30
C LEU A 12 5.12 -5.40 14.15
N TYR A 13 5.78 -5.93 15.18
CA TYR A 13 6.38 -7.26 15.21
C TYR A 13 5.64 -8.29 16.06
N ALA A 14 4.61 -7.86 16.81
CA ALA A 14 3.81 -8.74 17.65
C ALA A 14 3.02 -9.75 16.81
N ASP A 15 2.78 -10.92 17.37
CA ASP A 15 2.02 -12.00 16.77
C ASP A 15 0.51 -11.70 16.68
N ASP A 16 0.02 -10.70 17.42
CA ASP A 16 -1.37 -10.24 17.41
C ASP A 16 -1.54 -8.83 16.78
N TRP A 17 -0.51 -8.32 16.08
CA TRP A 17 -0.54 -6.97 15.49
C TRP A 17 -1.77 -6.78 14.59
N MET A 18 -2.52 -5.70 14.86
CA MET A 18 -3.80 -5.37 14.22
C MET A 18 -4.91 -6.40 14.44
N GLY A 19 -4.84 -7.18 15.52
CA GLY A 19 -5.79 -8.25 15.82
C GLY A 19 -5.71 -9.41 14.82
N VAL A 20 -4.59 -9.53 14.10
CA VAL A 20 -4.33 -10.59 13.13
C VAL A 20 -3.38 -11.60 13.78
N ASP A 21 -3.73 -12.88 13.71
CA ASP A 21 -2.88 -13.98 14.20
C ASP A 21 -1.71 -14.22 13.23
N TRP A 22 -0.63 -13.49 13.43
CA TRP A 22 0.61 -13.62 12.67
C TRP A 22 1.44 -14.81 13.15
N SER A 23 2.04 -15.53 12.20
CA SER A 23 3.01 -16.58 12.51
C SER A 23 4.25 -15.98 13.19
N GLU A 24 5.02 -16.85 13.87
CA GLU A 24 6.40 -16.55 14.20
C GLU A 24 7.18 -16.07 12.96
N TRP A 25 8.22 -15.28 13.19
CA TRP A 25 9.12 -14.82 12.15
C TRP A 25 9.99 -15.98 11.66
N LEU A 26 9.92 -16.27 10.36
CA LEU A 26 10.70 -17.30 9.70
C LEU A 26 11.78 -16.65 8.84
N SER A 27 12.96 -17.26 8.75
CA SER A 27 13.99 -16.83 7.80
C SER A 27 13.44 -16.87 6.36
N LEU A 28 13.69 -15.80 5.60
CA LEU A 28 13.40 -15.74 4.17
C LEU A 28 14.53 -16.37 3.33
N ASP A 29 15.66 -16.71 3.95
CA ASP A 29 16.72 -17.48 3.29
C ASP A 29 16.24 -18.92 3.03
N LEU A 30 16.39 -19.35 1.77
CA LEU A 30 16.02 -20.69 1.32
C LEU A 30 16.90 -21.79 1.90
N VAL A 31 18.09 -21.46 2.41
CA VAL A 31 19.02 -22.42 3.02
C VAL A 31 18.65 -22.72 4.47
N ASP A 32 18.12 -21.72 5.18
CA ASP A 32 17.86 -21.79 6.63
C ASP A 32 16.41 -22.16 6.98
N GLY A 33 15.46 -21.93 6.07
CA GLY A 33 14.03 -21.89 6.39
C GLY A 33 13.18 -23.04 5.85
N ASP A 34 12.33 -23.58 6.71
CA ASP A 34 11.19 -24.42 6.31
C ASP A 34 9.98 -23.54 5.92
N LEU A 35 10.09 -22.83 4.79
CA LEU A 35 8.95 -22.10 4.21
C LEU A 35 7.79 -23.06 3.83
N THR A 36 7.96 -24.38 3.94
CA THR A 36 6.89 -25.35 3.68
C THR A 36 5.81 -25.33 4.75
N ALA A 37 6.14 -24.87 5.97
CA ALA A 37 5.20 -24.66 7.08
C ALA A 37 4.19 -23.53 6.82
N ILE A 38 4.47 -22.60 5.90
CA ILE A 38 3.54 -21.53 5.54
C ILE A 38 2.30 -22.11 4.87
N SER A 39 1.12 -21.61 5.25
CA SER A 39 -0.15 -22.03 4.65
C SER A 39 -0.22 -21.77 3.14
N THR A 40 -0.93 -22.64 2.43
CA THR A 40 -1.27 -22.45 1.02
C THR A 40 -2.54 -21.65 0.79
N ASP A 41 -3.22 -21.22 1.84
CA ASP A 41 -4.44 -20.45 1.74
C ASP A 41 -4.16 -18.99 1.35
N PRO A 42 -5.18 -18.26 0.87
CA PRO A 42 -5.12 -16.81 0.73
C PRO A 42 -4.74 -16.13 2.04
N GLY A 43 -3.93 -15.09 1.96
CA GLY A 43 -3.37 -14.50 3.18
C GLY A 43 -2.53 -13.27 2.94
N LEU A 44 -1.89 -12.87 4.03
CA LEU A 44 -1.06 -11.68 4.19
C LEU A 44 0.33 -12.12 4.66
N TYR A 45 1.33 -11.30 4.38
CA TYR A 45 2.70 -11.50 4.86
C TYR A 45 3.38 -10.15 5.05
N ARG A 46 4.24 -10.09 6.05
CA ARG A 46 5.08 -8.93 6.36
C ARG A 46 6.54 -9.38 6.41
N VAL A 47 7.43 -8.51 5.96
CA VAL A 47 8.86 -8.76 5.81
C VAL A 47 9.63 -7.71 6.59
N ARG A 48 10.65 -8.14 7.32
CA ARG A 48 11.63 -7.27 7.99
C ARG A 48 13.05 -7.71 7.66
N HIS A 49 14.01 -6.82 7.85
CA HIS A 49 15.43 -7.15 7.85
C HIS A 49 15.97 -6.97 9.27
N CYS A 50 16.67 -7.96 9.82
CA CYS A 50 17.05 -7.98 11.24
C CYS A 50 17.95 -6.80 11.65
N ASP A 51 18.76 -6.29 10.73
CA ASP A 51 19.65 -5.15 10.97
C ASP A 51 19.05 -3.78 10.61
N ARG A 52 17.74 -3.71 10.32
CA ARG A 52 17.07 -2.48 9.88
C ARG A 52 15.77 -2.26 10.67
N ASP A 53 15.53 -1.02 11.07
CA ASP A 53 14.32 -0.66 11.80
C ASP A 53 13.10 -0.57 10.89
N GLY A 54 12.00 -1.16 11.35
CA GLY A 54 10.69 -1.14 10.69
C GLY A 54 10.41 -2.37 9.83
N LEU A 55 9.34 -2.27 9.03
CA LEU A 55 8.99 -3.27 8.04
C LEU A 55 9.55 -2.87 6.67
N GLU A 56 10.05 -3.85 5.93
CA GLU A 56 10.57 -3.67 4.58
C GLU A 56 9.46 -3.80 3.54
N TYR A 57 8.50 -4.69 3.81
CA TYR A 57 7.37 -4.93 2.90
C TYR A 57 6.17 -5.55 3.63
N ILE A 58 4.97 -5.17 3.22
CA ILE A 58 3.70 -5.84 3.56
C ILE A 58 3.03 -6.21 2.24
N GLY A 59 2.51 -7.43 2.15
CA GLY A 59 1.84 -7.92 0.95
C GLY A 59 0.70 -8.87 1.25
N GLN A 60 -0.16 -9.09 0.25
CA GLN A 60 -1.17 -10.14 0.25
C GLN A 60 -1.14 -11.03 -0.98
N THR A 61 -1.87 -12.13 -0.91
CA THR A 61 -2.21 -12.93 -2.08
C THR A 61 -3.56 -13.61 -1.91
N GLY A 62 -4.39 -13.56 -2.95
CA GLY A 62 -5.62 -14.37 -3.08
C GLY A 62 -5.38 -15.80 -3.57
N ARG A 63 -4.11 -16.19 -3.74
CA ARG A 63 -3.69 -17.52 -4.18
C ARG A 63 -3.02 -18.21 -2.99
N SER A 64 -1.83 -18.79 -3.22
CA SER A 64 -1.06 -19.43 -2.17
C SER A 64 -0.13 -18.45 -1.46
N THR A 65 -0.31 -18.24 -0.15
CA THR A 65 0.59 -17.45 0.69
C THR A 65 2.01 -18.03 0.66
N ARG A 66 2.16 -19.32 0.91
CA ARG A 66 3.42 -20.05 0.71
C ARG A 66 4.01 -19.83 -0.67
N GLY A 67 3.23 -20.04 -1.72
CA GLY A 67 3.71 -19.87 -3.10
C GLY A 67 4.19 -18.44 -3.39
N ARG A 68 3.52 -17.43 -2.85
CA ARG A 68 3.91 -16.02 -3.00
C ARG A 68 5.20 -15.72 -2.24
N VAL A 69 5.31 -16.16 -0.99
CA VAL A 69 6.50 -15.97 -0.14
C VAL A 69 7.70 -16.73 -0.70
N SER A 70 7.55 -17.99 -1.12
CA SER A 70 8.65 -18.75 -1.76
C SER A 70 9.11 -18.11 -3.07
N ALA A 71 8.20 -17.53 -3.86
CA ALA A 71 8.57 -16.78 -5.06
C ALA A 71 9.34 -15.50 -4.71
N LEU A 72 8.95 -14.80 -3.65
CA LEU A 72 9.69 -13.64 -3.15
C LEU A 72 11.09 -14.04 -2.68
N ALA A 73 11.20 -15.05 -1.82
CA ALA A 73 12.47 -15.58 -1.31
C ALA A 73 13.44 -15.91 -2.44
N ARG A 74 13.00 -16.67 -3.45
CA ARG A 74 13.81 -17.00 -4.64
C ARG A 74 14.27 -15.77 -5.41
N ASN A 75 13.40 -14.78 -5.61
CA ASN A 75 13.75 -13.58 -6.36
C ASN A 75 14.73 -12.68 -5.59
N VAL A 76 14.49 -12.46 -4.29
CA VAL A 76 15.41 -11.72 -3.41
C VAL A 76 16.78 -12.39 -3.37
N HIS A 77 16.83 -13.73 -3.36
CA HIS A 77 18.07 -14.49 -3.33
C HIS A 77 18.71 -14.75 -4.71
N SER A 78 18.21 -14.10 -5.77
CA SER A 78 18.79 -14.24 -7.12
C SER A 78 20.19 -13.66 -7.19
N LYS A 79 21.02 -14.20 -8.10
CA LYS A 79 22.37 -13.69 -8.37
C LYS A 79 22.36 -12.28 -8.94
N GLU A 80 21.45 -12.04 -9.87
CA GLU A 80 21.20 -10.73 -10.48
C GLU A 80 19.88 -10.18 -9.94
N MET A 81 19.71 -8.85 -10.01
CA MET A 81 18.48 -8.20 -9.58
C MET A 81 17.29 -8.75 -10.38
N PRO A 82 16.21 -9.22 -9.72
CA PRO A 82 15.04 -9.74 -10.43
C PRO A 82 14.28 -8.60 -11.15
N PHE A 83 13.41 -8.95 -12.09
CA PHE A 83 12.42 -8.02 -12.67
C PHE A 83 11.29 -7.71 -11.66
N ARG A 84 10.50 -6.66 -11.94
CA ARG A 84 9.32 -6.28 -11.13
C ARG A 84 8.18 -7.30 -11.20
N ASP A 85 8.12 -8.16 -12.21
CA ASP A 85 7.17 -9.27 -12.27
C ASP A 85 7.85 -10.61 -11.95
N PRO A 86 7.18 -11.50 -11.19
CA PRO A 86 5.79 -11.41 -10.71
C PRO A 86 5.61 -10.65 -9.39
N HIS A 87 6.67 -10.04 -8.85
CA HIS A 87 6.66 -9.45 -7.51
C HIS A 87 7.33 -8.07 -7.48
N THR A 88 6.52 -7.02 -7.41
CA THR A 88 6.99 -5.62 -7.55
C THR A 88 8.03 -5.24 -6.50
N ALA A 89 7.95 -5.78 -5.29
CA ALA A 89 8.91 -5.51 -4.22
C ALA A 89 10.28 -6.21 -4.38
N ALA A 90 10.36 -7.28 -5.18
CA ALA A 90 11.55 -8.15 -5.20
C ALA A 90 12.85 -7.43 -5.60
N PRO A 91 12.87 -6.51 -6.61
CA PRO A 91 14.10 -5.78 -6.94
C PRO A 91 14.60 -4.90 -5.79
N CYS A 92 13.68 -4.26 -5.05
CA CYS A 92 14.03 -3.42 -3.91
C CYS A 92 14.59 -4.24 -2.75
N LEU A 93 13.94 -5.36 -2.41
CA LEU A 93 14.42 -6.25 -1.36
C LEU A 93 15.75 -6.94 -1.74
N TRP A 94 15.96 -7.25 -3.03
CA TRP A 94 17.27 -7.71 -3.53
C TRP A 94 18.36 -6.66 -3.30
N ALA A 95 18.07 -5.37 -3.54
CA ALA A 95 19.04 -4.30 -3.32
C ALA A 95 19.37 -4.12 -1.84
N VAL A 96 18.35 -4.18 -0.96
CA VAL A 96 18.57 -4.19 0.49
C VAL A 96 19.43 -5.38 0.89
N ARG A 97 19.16 -6.57 0.35
CA ARG A 97 19.96 -7.78 0.62
C ARG A 97 21.42 -7.61 0.20
N ASP A 98 21.63 -7.09 -0.99
CA ASP A 98 22.96 -6.86 -1.57
C ASP A 98 23.78 -5.87 -0.73
N ARG A 99 23.13 -4.82 -0.21
CA ARG A 99 23.80 -3.80 0.61
C ARG A 99 23.99 -4.20 2.06
N ASP A 100 22.94 -4.75 2.68
CA ASP A 100 22.82 -4.87 4.14
C ASP A 100 22.92 -6.34 4.62
N GLY A 101 22.90 -7.33 3.71
CA GLY A 101 23.05 -8.75 4.03
C GLY A 101 21.77 -9.59 3.85
N PRO A 102 21.83 -10.93 4.04
CA PRO A 102 20.71 -11.84 3.76
C PRO A 102 19.66 -11.95 4.88
N ALA A 103 19.78 -11.17 5.96
CA ALA A 103 19.04 -11.35 7.22
C ALA A 103 17.58 -10.88 7.14
N PHE A 104 16.84 -11.37 6.15
CA PHE A 104 15.41 -11.15 6.00
C PHE A 104 14.60 -12.21 6.75
N GLU A 105 13.52 -11.76 7.37
CA GLU A 105 12.50 -12.61 7.96
C GLU A 105 11.12 -12.26 7.43
N VAL A 106 10.24 -13.26 7.46
CA VAL A 106 8.84 -13.15 7.04
C VAL A 106 7.91 -13.73 8.11
N SER A 107 6.81 -13.04 8.34
CA SER A 107 5.71 -13.49 9.19
C SER A 107 4.42 -13.45 8.36
N THR A 108 3.57 -14.46 8.49
CA THR A 108 2.42 -14.70 7.61
C THR A 108 1.14 -14.88 8.40
N ALA A 109 -0.01 -14.55 7.79
CA ALA A 109 -1.32 -14.76 8.40
C ALA A 109 -2.35 -15.13 7.34
N THR A 110 -3.29 -16.01 7.68
CA THR A 110 -4.41 -16.41 6.80
C THR A 110 -5.75 -16.22 7.51
N PRO A 111 -6.11 -14.98 7.92
CA PRO A 111 -7.38 -14.72 8.56
C PRO A 111 -8.54 -15.03 7.61
N SER A 112 -9.71 -15.37 8.13
CA SER A 112 -10.88 -15.71 7.31
C SER A 112 -11.27 -14.59 6.33
N LEU A 113 -11.13 -13.32 6.74
CA LEU A 113 -11.31 -12.13 5.89
C LEU A 113 -10.39 -12.14 4.66
N ALA A 114 -9.20 -12.76 4.73
CA ALA A 114 -8.29 -12.85 3.60
C ALA A 114 -8.83 -13.73 2.46
N THR A 115 -9.89 -14.51 2.68
CA THR A 115 -10.52 -15.30 1.60
C THR A 115 -11.31 -14.43 0.62
N HIS A 116 -11.82 -13.28 1.07
CA HIS A 116 -12.55 -12.33 0.25
C HIS A 116 -11.62 -11.25 -0.32
N ASP A 117 -11.68 -10.97 -1.62
CA ASP A 117 -10.69 -10.10 -2.29
C ASP A 117 -10.71 -8.66 -1.79
N GLN A 118 -11.89 -8.06 -1.63
CA GLN A 118 -12.07 -6.71 -1.13
C GLN A 118 -11.58 -6.55 0.32
N ASP A 119 -11.82 -7.55 1.17
CA ASP A 119 -11.44 -7.49 2.59
C ASP A 119 -9.95 -7.74 2.75
N ARG A 120 -9.38 -8.71 2.02
CA ARG A 120 -7.93 -8.97 2.02
C ARG A 120 -7.13 -7.75 1.59
N LYS A 121 -7.54 -7.08 0.50
CA LYS A 121 -6.85 -5.89 0.00
C LYS A 121 -7.08 -4.67 0.90
N GLY A 122 -8.29 -4.51 1.45
CA GLY A 122 -8.55 -3.47 2.44
C GLY A 122 -7.69 -3.61 3.70
N LEU A 123 -7.56 -4.84 4.20
CA LEU A 123 -6.70 -5.17 5.32
C LEU A 123 -5.22 -4.95 4.98
N GLU A 124 -4.76 -5.26 3.77
CA GLU A 124 -3.40 -4.92 3.30
C GLU A 124 -3.16 -3.41 3.36
N GLU A 125 -4.05 -2.57 2.80
CA GLU A 125 -3.92 -1.11 2.86
C GLU A 125 -3.94 -0.59 4.30
N ALA A 126 -4.79 -1.15 5.17
CA ALA A 126 -4.85 -0.80 6.59
C ALA A 126 -3.54 -1.11 7.33
N LEU A 127 -2.96 -2.29 7.09
CA LEU A 127 -1.66 -2.67 7.66
C LEU A 127 -0.55 -1.75 7.19
N ILE A 128 -0.53 -1.39 5.90
CA ILE A 128 0.47 -0.45 5.35
C ILE A 128 0.28 0.94 5.94
N ALA A 129 -0.95 1.43 6.06
CA ALA A 129 -1.26 2.73 6.63
C ALA A 129 -0.81 2.83 8.11
N ILE A 130 -1.11 1.80 8.93
CA ILE A 130 -0.66 1.75 10.33
C ILE A 130 0.86 1.65 10.41
N ALA A 131 1.50 0.80 9.61
CA ALA A 131 2.95 0.73 9.56
C ALA A 131 3.58 2.09 9.21
N ARG A 132 3.00 2.80 8.25
CA ARG A 132 3.40 4.16 7.87
C ARG A 132 3.27 5.15 9.02
N ARG A 133 2.14 5.10 9.75
CA ARG A 133 1.89 5.94 10.93
C ARG A 133 2.93 5.70 12.02
N GLU A 134 3.15 4.45 12.40
CA GLU A 134 4.07 4.09 13.49
C GLU A 134 5.55 4.30 13.11
N MET A 135 5.92 4.03 11.86
CA MET A 135 7.30 4.22 11.38
C MET A 135 7.61 5.67 10.98
N GLY A 136 6.60 6.52 10.81
CA GLY A 136 6.72 7.86 10.24
C GLY A 136 7.14 7.90 8.75
N LYS A 137 7.18 6.74 8.08
CA LYS A 137 7.63 6.56 6.69
C LYS A 137 7.03 5.28 6.10
N SER A 138 7.02 5.16 4.78
CA SER A 138 6.67 3.91 4.07
C SER A 138 7.57 2.74 4.44
N PRO A 139 7.01 1.51 4.50
CA PRO A 139 7.80 0.31 4.26
C PRO A 139 8.58 0.45 2.94
N THR A 140 9.84 0.03 2.96
CA THR A 140 10.83 0.34 1.92
C THR A 140 10.38 -0.05 0.50
N ALA A 141 9.72 -1.20 0.36
CA ALA A 141 9.45 -1.82 -0.93
C ALA A 141 7.97 -1.79 -1.37
N ASN A 142 7.06 -1.13 -0.63
CA ASN A 142 5.63 -1.13 -0.96
C ASN A 142 5.25 -0.25 -2.15
N PHE A 143 5.92 0.90 -2.33
CA PHE A 143 5.48 1.94 -3.28
C PHE A 143 6.32 2.00 -4.56
N GLY A 144 6.91 0.88 -4.97
CA GLY A 144 7.69 0.79 -6.22
C GLY A 144 9.00 1.57 -6.20
N ARG A 145 9.47 1.99 -5.03
CA ARG A 145 10.76 2.67 -4.83
C ARG A 145 11.92 1.67 -4.76
N ILE A 146 13.13 2.19 -4.82
CA ILE A 146 14.37 1.45 -4.54
C ILE A 146 15.28 2.25 -3.59
N ILE A 147 16.15 1.55 -2.86
CA ILE A 147 17.11 2.20 -1.95
C ILE A 147 18.18 3.00 -2.73
N PRO A 148 18.73 4.08 -2.15
CA PRO A 148 19.81 4.85 -2.78
C PRO A 148 21.02 3.97 -3.14
N GLY A 149 21.66 4.29 -4.27
CA GLY A 149 22.81 3.56 -4.80
C GLY A 149 22.46 2.43 -5.76
N TYR A 150 21.18 2.23 -6.10
CA TYR A 150 20.72 1.18 -6.99
C TYR A 150 19.74 1.72 -8.04
N SER A 151 19.82 1.20 -9.27
CA SER A 151 18.77 1.32 -10.29
C SER A 151 17.78 0.19 -10.14
N GLN A 152 16.50 0.46 -10.36
CA GLN A 152 15.45 -0.55 -10.24
C GLN A 152 15.24 -1.28 -11.56
N SER A 153 15.22 -2.61 -11.55
CA SER A 153 14.78 -3.38 -12.72
C SER A 153 13.39 -2.97 -13.19
N GLY A 154 13.15 -3.06 -14.50
CA GLY A 154 11.84 -2.86 -15.11
C GLY A 154 10.95 -4.09 -15.01
N TYR A 155 9.87 -4.11 -15.80
CA TYR A 155 9.15 -5.35 -16.09
C TYR A 155 9.98 -6.20 -17.06
N ARG A 156 9.75 -7.52 -17.07
CA ARG A 156 10.43 -8.43 -18.01
C ARG A 156 10.18 -8.03 -19.47
N SER A 157 9.01 -7.46 -19.77
CA SER A 157 8.68 -6.90 -21.09
C SER A 157 9.61 -5.76 -21.52
N ASP A 158 10.16 -5.03 -20.57
CA ASP A 158 11.01 -3.87 -20.82
C ASP A 158 12.47 -4.29 -21.03
N GLY A 159 12.83 -5.50 -20.61
CA GLY A 159 14.17 -6.09 -20.76
C GLY A 159 15.26 -5.42 -19.91
N TYR A 160 14.93 -4.39 -19.13
CA TYR A 160 15.88 -3.65 -18.29
C TYR A 160 16.08 -4.34 -16.94
N VAL A 161 17.32 -4.75 -16.67
CA VAL A 161 17.78 -5.28 -15.39
C VAL A 161 18.59 -4.22 -14.67
N GLY A 162 18.17 -3.88 -13.44
CA GLY A 162 18.84 -2.91 -12.58
C GLY A 162 20.02 -3.51 -11.82
N GLY A 163 20.59 -2.72 -10.91
CA GLY A 163 21.75 -3.11 -10.12
C GLY A 163 22.36 -1.94 -9.35
N PRO A 164 23.55 -2.11 -8.77
CA PRO A 164 24.30 -0.99 -8.18
C PRO A 164 24.57 0.09 -9.23
N LEU A 165 24.30 1.35 -8.87
CA LEU A 165 24.61 2.51 -9.69
C LEU A 165 26.12 2.78 -9.69
N LYS A 166 26.63 3.22 -10.83
CA LYS A 166 27.99 3.78 -10.91
C LYS A 166 28.01 5.23 -10.44
N GLU A 167 29.21 5.73 -10.16
CA GLU A 167 29.41 7.14 -9.82
C GLU A 167 28.85 8.05 -10.92
N GLY A 168 27.98 9.00 -10.52
CA GLY A 168 27.33 9.94 -11.42
C GLY A 168 26.02 9.45 -12.06
N GLU A 169 25.64 8.18 -11.88
CA GLU A 169 24.32 7.69 -12.30
C GLU A 169 23.23 8.04 -11.25
N ALA A 170 22.00 8.23 -11.72
CA ALA A 170 20.85 8.56 -10.88
C ALA A 170 19.65 7.67 -11.23
N GLU A 171 18.84 7.37 -10.22
CA GLU A 171 17.61 6.58 -10.35
C GLU A 171 16.45 7.38 -9.72
N SER A 172 15.43 7.71 -10.51
CA SER A 172 14.29 8.50 -10.04
C SER A 172 13.47 7.76 -8.99
N ASN A 173 13.44 6.41 -9.03
CA ASN A 173 12.76 5.61 -8.03
C ASN A 173 13.45 5.59 -6.66
N THR A 174 14.62 6.24 -6.50
CA THR A 174 15.27 6.47 -5.19
C THR A 174 14.73 7.69 -4.46
N GLU A 175 13.91 8.50 -5.12
CA GLU A 175 13.32 9.69 -4.51
C GLU A 175 12.60 9.34 -3.20
N PRO A 176 12.77 10.13 -2.12
CA PRO A 176 12.03 9.93 -0.89
C PRO A 176 10.51 9.92 -1.14
N GLY A 177 9.84 9.05 -0.39
CA GLY A 177 8.39 9.11 -0.26
C GLY A 177 7.98 10.22 0.71
N ARG A 178 6.68 10.38 0.86
CA ARG A 178 6.08 11.21 1.89
C ARG A 178 5.90 10.40 3.17
N GLY A 179 5.99 11.07 4.31
CA GLY A 179 5.48 10.56 5.58
C GLY A 179 3.96 10.28 5.54
N PRO A 180 3.41 9.65 6.59
CA PRO A 180 1.98 9.47 6.73
C PRO A 180 1.24 10.81 6.76
N VAL A 181 0.00 10.83 6.31
CA VAL A 181 -0.90 11.98 6.53
C VAL A 181 -1.16 12.19 8.04
N PRO A 182 -1.77 13.31 8.49
CA PRO A 182 -1.91 13.60 9.92
C PRO A 182 -2.81 12.68 10.78
N TRP A 183 -3.68 11.86 10.18
CA TRP A 183 -4.65 11.00 10.90
C TRP A 183 -5.56 11.77 11.87
N LYS A 184 -6.08 12.92 11.43
CA LYS A 184 -7.06 13.72 12.18
C LYS A 184 -8.47 13.49 11.66
N ASN A 185 -9.46 13.60 12.55
CA ASN A 185 -10.87 13.40 12.23
C ASN A 185 -11.13 12.11 11.43
N VAL A 186 -10.57 10.99 11.90
CA VAL A 186 -10.57 9.72 11.13
C VAL A 186 -11.97 9.16 10.89
N ASP A 187 -12.90 9.44 11.80
CA ASP A 187 -14.24 8.84 11.83
C ASP A 187 -15.21 9.42 10.77
N ASP A 188 -15.07 10.70 10.42
CA ASP A 188 -15.92 11.35 9.41
C ASP A 188 -15.22 11.37 8.05
N VAL A 189 -15.45 10.29 7.29
CA VAL A 189 -14.86 10.05 5.97
C VAL A 189 -15.30 11.05 4.90
N THR A 190 -16.30 11.90 5.20
CA THR A 190 -16.82 12.95 4.32
C THR A 190 -16.51 14.37 4.79
N ALA A 191 -15.90 14.53 5.97
CA ALA A 191 -15.54 15.84 6.52
C ALA A 191 -14.54 16.58 5.62
N SER A 192 -14.58 17.91 5.67
CA SER A 192 -13.66 18.80 4.96
C SER A 192 -12.21 18.68 5.44
N ASP A 193 -12.00 18.18 6.66
CA ASP A 193 -10.69 18.01 7.29
C ASP A 193 -10.33 16.52 7.54
N TRP A 194 -11.02 15.59 6.86
CA TRP A 194 -10.79 14.15 7.00
C TRP A 194 -9.31 13.80 6.77
N MET A 195 -8.74 13.00 7.67
CA MET A 195 -7.32 12.64 7.72
C MET A 195 -6.36 13.83 7.90
N GLY A 196 -6.88 15.00 8.27
CA GLY A 196 -6.13 16.24 8.39
C GLY A 196 -5.73 16.84 7.04
N LEU A 197 -6.44 16.48 5.96
CA LEU A 197 -6.27 17.06 4.63
C LEU A 197 -7.35 18.13 4.38
N GLU A 198 -7.01 19.16 3.61
CA GLU A 198 -7.95 20.19 3.17
C GLU A 198 -8.74 19.68 1.96
N TRP A 199 -9.92 19.09 2.20
CA TRP A 199 -10.81 18.62 1.15
C TRP A 199 -11.68 19.76 0.63
N SER A 200 -11.89 19.77 -0.69
CA SER A 200 -12.90 20.63 -1.30
C SER A 200 -14.30 20.33 -0.76
N GLY A 201 -15.23 21.26 -0.97
CA GLY A 201 -16.66 20.96 -0.84
C GLY A 201 -17.07 19.77 -1.73
N PRO A 202 -18.22 19.14 -1.45
CA PRO A 202 -18.76 18.09 -2.29
C PRO A 202 -19.29 18.67 -3.60
N TYR A 203 -18.96 18.03 -4.71
CA TYR A 203 -19.49 18.33 -6.05
C TYR A 203 -20.11 17.07 -6.64
N ARG A 204 -21.12 17.21 -7.49
CA ARG A 204 -21.65 16.08 -8.25
C ARG A 204 -20.73 15.77 -9.43
N LEU A 205 -20.67 14.50 -9.87
CA LEU A 205 -19.88 14.12 -11.02
C LEU A 205 -20.37 14.74 -12.35
N GLU A 206 -21.66 15.07 -12.46
CA GLU A 206 -22.17 15.90 -13.57
C GLU A 206 -21.52 17.30 -13.60
N ASP A 207 -21.30 17.88 -12.42
CA ASP A 207 -20.73 19.21 -12.20
C ASP A 207 -19.21 19.19 -12.04
N ARG A 208 -18.54 18.12 -12.49
CA ARG A 208 -17.09 17.90 -12.32
C ARG A 208 -16.17 18.98 -12.91
N LEU A 209 -16.70 19.92 -13.67
CA LEU A 209 -15.96 21.04 -14.27
C LEU A 209 -16.15 22.36 -13.49
N GLU A 210 -17.03 22.39 -12.48
CA GLU A 210 -17.23 23.55 -11.62
C GLU A 210 -16.06 23.86 -10.68
N PRO A 211 -15.44 22.87 -9.97
CA PRO A 211 -14.29 23.18 -9.12
C PRO A 211 -13.07 23.56 -9.95
N ASP A 212 -12.26 24.46 -9.41
CA ASP A 212 -10.90 24.69 -9.92
C ASP A 212 -10.04 23.47 -9.60
N LEU A 213 -9.90 22.58 -10.58
CA LEU A 213 -9.24 21.30 -10.40
C LEU A 213 -7.72 21.47 -10.48
N PRO A 214 -6.96 20.97 -9.49
CA PRO A 214 -5.50 20.98 -9.50
C PRO A 214 -4.95 20.00 -10.54
N ASP A 215 -3.65 20.07 -10.82
CA ASP A 215 -3.00 19.14 -11.76
C ASP A 215 -2.95 17.70 -11.22
N ALA A 216 -2.66 17.55 -9.93
CA ALA A 216 -2.50 16.24 -9.30
C ALA A 216 -2.97 16.26 -7.84
N GLY A 217 -3.43 15.12 -7.35
CA GLY A 217 -3.97 15.01 -5.99
C GLY A 217 -4.68 13.70 -5.75
N VAL A 218 -5.48 13.68 -4.69
CA VAL A 218 -6.39 12.57 -4.35
C VAL A 218 -7.84 13.03 -4.41
N TYR A 219 -8.74 12.07 -4.54
CA TYR A 219 -10.18 12.29 -4.49
C TYR A 219 -10.87 11.13 -3.78
N ARG A 220 -12.09 11.40 -3.31
CA ARG A 220 -13.03 10.42 -2.80
C ARG A 220 -14.37 10.59 -3.52
N ILE A 221 -15.10 9.49 -3.66
CA ILE A 221 -16.43 9.42 -4.29
C ILE A 221 -17.38 8.70 -3.34
N TRP A 222 -18.61 9.19 -3.22
CA TRP A 222 -19.66 8.55 -2.43
C TRP A 222 -21.06 8.93 -2.94
N TYR A 223 -22.07 8.29 -2.39
CA TYR A 223 -23.47 8.58 -2.68
C TYR A 223 -24.09 9.37 -1.52
N GLU A 224 -24.90 10.38 -1.84
CA GLU A 224 -25.57 11.21 -0.84
C GLU A 224 -26.45 10.35 0.09
N GLY A 225 -26.23 10.47 1.40
CA GLY A 225 -26.95 9.69 2.42
C GLY A 225 -26.50 8.23 2.58
N ASP A 226 -25.50 7.76 1.83
CA ASP A 226 -25.01 6.37 1.83
C ASP A 226 -23.50 6.30 2.10
N ALA A 227 -22.99 7.21 2.93
CA ALA A 227 -21.63 7.20 3.45
C ALA A 227 -21.64 7.29 4.98
N PRO A 228 -20.77 6.53 5.69
CA PRO A 228 -19.89 5.47 5.19
C PRO A 228 -20.63 4.19 4.75
N PRO A 229 -20.05 3.35 3.86
CA PRO A 229 -18.71 3.46 3.27
C PRO A 229 -18.64 4.44 2.09
N LEU A 230 -17.43 4.91 1.75
CA LEU A 230 -17.19 5.61 0.49
C LEU A 230 -17.36 4.63 -0.68
N ALA A 231 -17.69 5.13 -1.87
CA ALA A 231 -17.73 4.33 -3.07
C ALA A 231 -16.32 4.05 -3.61
N TYR A 232 -15.44 5.06 -3.56
CA TYR A 232 -14.09 4.97 -4.11
C TYR A 232 -13.15 6.03 -3.53
N ILE A 233 -11.87 5.70 -3.38
CA ILE A 233 -10.78 6.62 -3.08
C ILE A 233 -9.73 6.45 -4.17
N GLY A 234 -9.19 7.56 -4.69
CA GLY A 234 -8.26 7.50 -5.80
C GLY A 234 -7.20 8.59 -5.81
N GLU A 235 -6.08 8.32 -6.48
CA GLU A 235 -5.11 9.33 -6.93
C GLU A 235 -5.21 9.65 -8.43
N THR A 236 -4.74 10.83 -8.83
CA THR A 236 -4.61 11.19 -10.24
C THR A 236 -3.62 12.33 -10.48
N LYS A 237 -3.14 12.43 -11.72
CA LYS A 237 -2.43 13.59 -12.30
C LYS A 237 -3.23 14.27 -13.43
N ALA A 238 -4.52 13.95 -13.52
CA ALA A 238 -5.43 14.41 -14.56
C ALA A 238 -6.89 14.28 -14.08
N PHE A 239 -7.33 15.14 -13.18
CA PHE A 239 -8.67 15.06 -12.58
C PHE A 239 -9.79 15.06 -13.62
N SER A 240 -9.80 16.00 -14.57
CA SER A 240 -10.91 16.12 -15.54
C SER A 240 -11.14 14.83 -16.34
N ARG A 241 -10.06 14.17 -16.76
CA ARG A 241 -10.14 12.87 -17.45
C ARG A 241 -10.65 11.78 -16.51
N ARG A 242 -10.13 11.72 -15.28
CA ARG A 242 -10.45 10.67 -14.31
C ARG A 242 -11.89 10.77 -13.81
N LEU A 243 -12.35 11.97 -13.46
CA LEU A 243 -13.72 12.21 -13.02
C LEU A 243 -14.75 11.92 -14.11
N ARG A 244 -14.44 12.23 -15.39
CA ARG A 244 -15.30 11.83 -16.52
C ARG A 244 -15.41 10.30 -16.64
N GLN A 245 -14.35 9.55 -16.38
CA GLN A 245 -14.42 8.08 -16.39
C GLN A 245 -15.28 7.56 -15.23
N HIS A 246 -15.14 8.19 -14.06
CA HIS A 246 -15.90 7.85 -12.87
C HIS A 246 -17.38 8.19 -12.98
N GLU A 247 -17.76 9.26 -13.65
CA GLU A 247 -19.17 9.56 -13.96
C GLU A 247 -19.85 8.41 -14.70
N ASN A 248 -19.16 7.78 -15.66
CA ASN A 248 -19.69 6.60 -16.37
C ASN A 248 -19.81 5.36 -15.47
N THR A 249 -19.07 5.32 -14.36
CA THR A 249 -18.98 4.15 -13.46
C THR A 249 -19.93 4.29 -12.27
N PHE A 250 -19.98 5.47 -11.67
CA PHE A 250 -20.73 5.76 -10.44
C PHE A 250 -22.04 6.51 -10.69
N GLY A 251 -22.22 7.11 -11.87
CA GLY A 251 -23.39 7.92 -12.21
C GLY A 251 -23.19 9.42 -11.95
N SER A 252 -24.02 10.25 -12.57
CA SER A 252 -23.98 11.72 -12.49
C SER A 252 -24.18 12.26 -11.07
N GLU A 253 -25.09 11.64 -10.30
CA GLU A 253 -25.47 12.09 -8.96
C GLU A 253 -24.44 11.76 -7.88
N ALA A 254 -23.43 10.92 -8.17
CA ALA A 254 -22.41 10.61 -7.18
C ALA A 254 -21.61 11.86 -6.83
N LEU A 255 -21.32 12.02 -5.54
CA LEU A 255 -20.56 13.13 -5.00
C LEU A 255 -19.07 12.82 -5.04
N PHE A 256 -18.25 13.84 -5.23
CA PHE A 256 -16.81 13.78 -5.09
C PHE A 256 -16.25 15.00 -4.36
N SER A 257 -15.10 14.80 -3.72
CA SER A 257 -14.24 15.87 -3.19
C SER A 257 -12.80 15.58 -3.57
N VAL A 258 -12.00 16.62 -3.70
CA VAL A 258 -10.57 16.53 -4.02
C VAL A 258 -9.73 17.13 -2.89
N ALA A 259 -8.51 16.63 -2.72
CA ALA A 259 -7.50 17.21 -1.83
C ALA A 259 -6.12 17.20 -2.50
N VAL A 260 -5.30 18.20 -2.16
CA VAL A 260 -3.94 18.38 -2.72
C VAL A 260 -2.92 18.56 -1.60
N PRO A 261 -2.51 17.48 -0.94
CA PRO A 261 -1.45 17.57 0.09
C PRO A 261 -0.11 17.99 -0.52
N ASP A 262 0.79 18.65 0.21
CA ASP A 262 2.06 19.17 -0.35
C ASP A 262 3.04 18.09 -0.84
N GLY A 263 3.42 18.06 -2.12
CA GLY A 263 4.36 17.05 -2.66
C GLY A 263 3.68 15.86 -3.33
N MET A 264 2.78 16.13 -4.28
CA MET A 264 2.04 15.14 -5.09
C MET A 264 2.64 14.97 -6.51
N ASP A 265 3.87 15.42 -6.69
CA ASP A 265 4.62 15.48 -7.94
C ASP A 265 4.95 14.09 -8.50
N ALA A 266 5.24 13.12 -7.64
CA ALA A 266 5.58 11.75 -8.02
C ALA A 266 4.44 10.76 -7.74
N LYS A 267 4.33 9.70 -8.58
CA LYS A 267 3.26 8.70 -8.45
C LYS A 267 3.28 8.01 -7.09
N HIS A 268 4.45 7.58 -6.60
CA HIS A 268 4.56 6.89 -5.31
C HIS A 268 4.07 7.75 -4.15
N LYS A 269 4.36 9.07 -4.16
CA LYS A 269 3.88 10.00 -3.12
C LYS A 269 2.36 10.10 -3.10
N ARG A 270 1.70 10.02 -4.26
CA ARG A 270 0.23 10.04 -4.33
C ARG A 270 -0.37 8.70 -3.89
N THR A 271 0.21 7.59 -4.30
CA THR A 271 -0.20 6.25 -3.85
C THR A 271 -0.01 6.08 -2.35
N GLU A 272 1.05 6.65 -1.75
CA GLU A 272 1.25 6.67 -0.30
C GLU A 272 0.10 7.35 0.45
N VAL A 273 -0.40 8.49 -0.05
CA VAL A 273 -1.58 9.17 0.51
C VAL A 273 -2.85 8.34 0.27
N GLU A 274 -3.06 7.84 -0.94
CA GLU A 274 -4.20 6.99 -1.29
C GLU A 274 -4.29 5.75 -0.38
N THR A 275 -3.17 5.08 -0.11
CA THR A 275 -3.07 3.96 0.84
C THR A 275 -3.45 4.38 2.25
N ASP A 276 -2.95 5.52 2.75
CA ASP A 276 -3.32 6.00 4.10
C ASP A 276 -4.84 6.23 4.22
N LEU A 277 -5.45 6.80 3.16
CA LEU A 277 -6.89 7.07 3.12
C LEU A 277 -7.73 5.78 3.03
N ILE A 278 -7.36 4.84 2.17
CA ILE A 278 -8.06 3.55 2.03
C ILE A 278 -7.92 2.74 3.31
N GLY A 279 -6.71 2.64 3.84
CA GLY A 279 -6.43 1.91 5.07
C GLY A 279 -7.23 2.45 6.24
N THR A 280 -7.27 3.78 6.42
CA THR A 280 -8.03 4.37 7.52
C THR A 280 -9.55 4.25 7.33
N HIS A 281 -10.03 4.40 6.09
CA HIS A 281 -11.43 4.12 5.76
C HIS A 281 -11.82 2.68 6.13
N TYR A 282 -10.97 1.70 5.80
CA TYR A 282 -11.17 0.30 6.16
C TYR A 282 -11.20 0.11 7.68
N LEU A 283 -10.29 0.73 8.43
CA LEU A 283 -10.22 0.61 9.88
C LEU A 283 -11.47 1.14 10.58
N VAL A 284 -11.96 2.30 10.15
CA VAL A 284 -13.14 2.95 10.75
C VAL A 284 -14.42 2.22 10.38
N THR A 285 -14.55 1.78 9.13
CA THR A 285 -15.82 1.24 8.60
C THR A 285 -15.88 -0.29 8.57
N GLN A 286 -14.75 -0.96 8.85
CA GLN A 286 -14.54 -2.41 8.74
C GLN A 286 -14.85 -2.96 7.35
N ARG A 287 -14.80 -2.09 6.32
CA ARG A 287 -15.11 -2.41 4.92
C ARG A 287 -14.28 -1.52 4.01
N SER A 288 -13.81 -2.06 2.89
CA SER A 288 -13.18 -1.25 1.85
C SER A 288 -14.21 -0.32 1.19
N PRO A 289 -13.78 0.78 0.54
CA PRO A 289 -14.68 1.52 -0.34
C PRO A 289 -15.29 0.58 -1.38
N THR A 290 -16.60 0.72 -1.64
CA THR A 290 -17.41 -0.34 -2.26
C THR A 290 -16.88 -0.83 -3.60
N ALA A 291 -16.24 0.03 -4.40
CA ALA A 291 -15.69 -0.32 -5.71
C ALA A 291 -14.15 -0.26 -5.78
N GLN A 292 -13.45 -0.20 -4.63
CA GLN A 292 -12.02 0.09 -4.59
C GLN A 292 -11.15 -0.90 -5.38
N PHE A 293 -11.41 -2.19 -5.21
CA PHE A 293 -10.53 -3.26 -5.68
C PHE A 293 -11.10 -4.05 -6.86
N GLY A 294 -12.14 -3.50 -7.50
CA GLY A 294 -12.96 -4.19 -8.50
C GLY A 294 -14.13 -4.93 -7.86
N ASN A 295 -15.18 -5.11 -8.67
CA ASN A 295 -16.23 -6.10 -8.46
C ASN A 295 -16.13 -7.12 -9.60
#